data_AF-A0A496ZDQ0-F1
#
_entry.id   AF-A0A496ZDQ0-F1
#
_cell.length_a   1.000
_cell.length_b   1.000
_cell.length_c   1.000
_cell.angle_alpha   90.00
_cell.angle_beta   90.00
_cell.angle_gamma   90.00
#
_symmetry.space_group_name_H-M   'P 1'
#
loop_
_entity.id
_entity.type
_entity.pdbx_description
1 polymer ?
#
loop_
_entity_poly.entity_id
_entity_poly.type
_entity_poly.pdbx_seq_one_letter_code
_entity_poly.pdbx_strand_id
1 'polypeptide(L)'
;MHISLTPELEAGIRQKVASGYYNNASEVIRDALRFWDSNEKLVQYMKLEVLQKKLAVGASQAVQGKFVSQSVSDIITEAKNA
;
A
#
# COMPACT_ATOMS: atom_id res chain seq x y z
N MET A 1 25.30 -8.75 -13.16
CA MET A 1 24.53 -7.50 -12.99
C MET A 1 24.97 -6.86 -11.69
N HIS A 2 25.38 -5.59 -11.71
CA HIS A 2 25.74 -4.84 -10.49
C HIS A 2 24.55 -3.97 -10.10
N ILE A 3 24.03 -4.14 -8.88
CA ILE A 3 22.92 -3.35 -8.34
C ILE A 3 23.48 -2.54 -7.17
N SER A 4 23.29 -1.24 -7.21
CA SER A 4 23.63 -0.37 -6.09
C SER A 4 22.46 -0.34 -5.11
N LEU A 5 22.75 -0.60 -3.84
CA LEU A 5 21.77 -0.56 -2.75
C LEU A 5 22.11 0.58 -1.80
N THR A 6 21.11 1.06 -1.06
CA THR A 6 21.38 1.97 0.05
C THR A 6 22.08 1.21 1.19
N PRO A 7 22.84 1.90 2.06
CA PRO A 7 23.51 1.25 3.18
C PRO A 7 22.57 0.44 4.08
N GLU A 8 21.33 0.89 4.26
CA GLU A 8 20.32 0.22 5.08
C GLU A 8 19.88 -1.11 4.46
N LEU A 9 19.64 -1.13 3.15
CA LEU A 9 19.28 -2.35 2.43
C LEU A 9 20.43 -3.35 2.42
N GLU A 10 21.66 -2.87 2.25
CA GLU A 10 22.85 -3.73 2.32
C GLU A 10 23.02 -4.34 3.71
N ALA A 11 22.83 -3.55 4.78
CA ALA A 11 22.87 -4.04 6.15
C ALA A 11 21.81 -5.13 6.39
N GLY A 12 20.58 -4.92 5.89
CA GLY A 12 19.51 -5.91 5.96
C GLY A 12 19.85 -7.22 5.26
N ILE A 13 20.43 -7.15 4.06
CA ILE A 13 20.87 -8.34 3.32
C ILE A 13 22.00 -9.07 4.08
N ARG A 14 22.99 -8.33 4.57
CA ARG A 14 24.10 -8.90 5.36
C ARG A 14 23.58 -9.63 6.60
N GLN A 15 22.61 -9.06 7.30
CA GLN A 15 21.97 -9.69 8.46
C GLN A 15 21.25 -11.00 8.07
N LYS A 16 20.52 -11.02 6.94
CA LYS A 16 19.85 -12.22 6.46
C LYS A 16 20.82 -13.33 6.06
N VAL A 17 21.93 -13.00 5.41
CA VAL A 17 22.97 -14.00 5.13
C VAL A 17 23.63 -14.50 6.42
N ALA A 18 23.97 -13.60 7.35
CA ALA A 18 24.58 -13.95 8.63
C ALA A 18 23.69 -14.85 9.52
N SER A 19 22.37 -14.84 9.30
CA SER A 19 21.45 -15.73 10.00
C SER A 19 21.58 -17.21 9.61
N GLY A 20 22.29 -17.52 8.51
CA GLY A 20 22.47 -18.88 8.02
C GLY A 20 21.32 -19.43 7.18
N TYR A 21 20.20 -18.71 7.05
CA TYR A 21 19.08 -19.11 6.18
C TYR A 21 19.36 -18.91 4.68
N TYR A 22 20.37 -18.12 4.33
CA TYR A 22 20.72 -17.78 2.95
C TYR A 22 22.23 -17.90 2.76
N ASN A 23 22.65 -18.48 1.64
CA ASN A 23 24.08 -18.68 1.34
C ASN A 23 24.74 -17.41 0.81
N ASN A 24 23.98 -16.53 0.16
CA ASN A 24 24.49 -15.32 -0.46
C ASN A 24 23.41 -14.24 -0.65
N ALA A 25 23.86 -13.02 -0.94
CA ALA A 25 22.99 -11.87 -1.19
C ALA A 25 22.01 -12.10 -2.36
N SER A 26 22.45 -12.78 -3.42
CA SER A 26 21.61 -13.03 -4.60
C SER A 26 20.40 -13.92 -4.28
N GLU A 27 20.49 -14.82 -3.30
CA GLU A 27 19.35 -15.61 -2.81
C GLU A 27 18.35 -14.73 -2.06
N VAL A 28 18.84 -13.88 -1.14
CA VAL A 28 17.99 -12.93 -0.40
C VAL A 28 17.22 -12.03 -1.36
N ILE A 29 17.91 -11.48 -2.37
CA ILE A 29 17.29 -10.60 -3.37
C ILE A 29 16.25 -11.36 -4.21
N ARG A 30 16.57 -12.57 -4.68
CA ARG A 30 15.63 -13.37 -5.47
C ARG A 30 14.37 -13.71 -4.68
N ASP A 31 14.50 -14.10 -3.42
CA ASP A 31 13.35 -14.43 -2.59
C ASP A 31 12.53 -13.20 -2.21
N ALA A 32 13.18 -12.06 -1.95
CA ALA A 32 12.48 -10.78 -1.76
C ALA A 32 11.65 -10.37 -2.98
N LEU A 33 12.19 -10.55 -4.20
CA LEU A 33 11.47 -10.25 -5.44
C LEU A 33 10.31 -11.22 -5.69
N ARG A 34 10.48 -12.52 -5.41
CA ARG A 34 9.38 -13.51 -5.48
C ARG A 34 8.27 -13.19 -4.48
N PHE A 35 8.66 -12.81 -3.27
CA PHE A 35 7.72 -12.37 -2.26
C PHE A 35 6.96 -11.14 -2.73
N TRP A 36 7.66 -10.12 -3.26
CA TRP A 36 7.04 -8.92 -3.80
C TRP A 36 5.98 -9.26 -4.86
N ASP A 37 6.35 -10.03 -5.89
CA ASP A 37 5.45 -10.40 -6.99
C ASP A 37 4.22 -11.19 -6.49
N SER A 38 4.43 -12.11 -5.55
CA SER A 38 3.35 -12.89 -4.94
C SER A 38 2.40 -12.02 -4.09
N ASN A 39 2.96 -11.03 -3.38
CA ASN A 39 2.22 -10.25 -2.39
C ASN A 39 1.59 -8.98 -2.97
N GLU A 40 2.03 -8.52 -4.15
CA GLU A 40 1.46 -7.32 -4.80
C GLU A 40 -0.05 -7.47 -5.03
N LYS A 41 -0.48 -8.63 -5.54
CA LYS A 41 -1.91 -8.94 -5.75
C LYS A 41 -2.71 -8.92 -4.45
N LEU A 42 -2.14 -9.46 -3.37
CA LEU A 42 -2.78 -9.45 -2.05
C LEU A 42 -2.98 -8.02 -1.54
N VAL A 43 -1.95 -7.17 -1.65
CA VAL A 43 -2.04 -5.76 -1.25
C VAL A 43 -3.09 -5.02 -2.07
N GLN A 44 -3.19 -5.26 -3.38
CA GLN A 44 -4.22 -4.64 -4.22
C GLN A 44 -5.62 -5.11 -3.83
N TYR A 45 -5.80 -6.41 -3.55
CA TYR A 45 -7.07 -6.94 -3.06
C TYR A 45 -7.50 -6.26 -1.75
N MET A 46 -6.59 -6.14 -0.78
CA MET A 46 -6.88 -5.48 0.50
C MET A 46 -7.26 -4.00 0.32
N LYS A 47 -6.56 -3.28 -0.56
CA LYS A 47 -6.88 -1.88 -0.90
C LYS A 47 -8.27 -1.77 -1.50
N LEU A 48 -8.62 -2.65 -2.43
CA LEU A 48 -9.92 -2.68 -3.09
C LEU A 48 -11.04 -2.98 -2.09
N GLU A 49 -10.85 -3.96 -1.21
CA GLU A 49 -11.85 -4.33 -0.19
C GLU A 49 -12.14 -3.14 0.75
N VAL A 50 -11.09 -2.44 1.21
CA VAL A 50 -11.24 -1.23 2.05
C VAL A 50 -12.00 -0.15 1.28
N LEU A 51 -11.66 0.07 0.01
CA LEU A 51 -12.34 1.06 -0.82
C LEU A 51 -13.82 0.73 -1.01
N GLN A 52 -14.14 -0.53 -1.32
CA GLN A 52 -15.52 -1.02 -1.47
C GLN A 52 -16.32 -0.82 -0.18
N LYS A 53 -15.75 -1.16 0.98
CA LYS A 53 -16.40 -0.95 2.28
C LYS A 53 -16.69 0.54 2.55
N LYS A 54 -15.74 1.42 2.26
CA LYS A 54 -15.94 2.87 2.42
C LYS A 54 -16.99 3.41 1.45
N LEU A 55 -16.96 2.96 0.19
CA LEU A 55 -17.90 3.38 -0.83
C LEU A 55 -19.32 2.89 -0.57
N ALA A 56 -19.48 1.69 0.01
CA ALA A 56 -20.79 1.10 0.32
C ALA A 56 -21.66 2.02 1.20
N VAL A 57 -21.06 2.77 2.12
CA VAL A 57 -21.78 3.76 2.95
C VAL A 57 -22.40 4.84 2.08
N GLY A 58 -21.60 5.46 1.21
CA GLY A 58 -22.07 6.50 0.29
C GLY A 58 -23.06 5.96 -0.74
N ALA A 59 -22.83 4.74 -1.26
CA ALA A 59 -23.74 4.09 -2.18
C ALA A 59 -25.12 3.83 -1.54
N SER A 60 -25.15 3.37 -0.27
CA SER A 60 -26.41 3.21 0.46
C SER A 60 -27.12 4.54 0.71
N GLN A 61 -26.39 5.62 0.99
CA GLN A 61 -26.96 6.96 1.13
C GLN A 61 -27.56 7.44 -0.19
N ALA A 62 -26.84 7.27 -1.30
CA ALA A 62 -27.28 7.65 -2.64
C ALA A 62 -28.57 6.91 -3.07
N VAL A 63 -28.65 5.60 -2.83
CA VAL A 63 -29.87 4.81 -3.07
C VAL A 63 -31.07 5.34 -2.28
N GLN A 64 -30.83 5.86 -1.08
CA GLN A 64 -31.86 6.48 -0.24
C GLN A 64 -32.12 7.96 -0.57
N GLY A 65 -31.48 8.50 -1.62
CA GLY A 65 -31.60 9.92 -2.00
C GLY A 65 -30.95 10.89 -1.00
N LYS A 66 -30.10 10.41 -0.09
CA LYS A 66 -29.42 11.23 0.92
C LYS A 66 -28.17 11.84 0.32
N PHE A 67 -28.31 13.06 -0.19
CA PHE A 67 -27.21 13.87 -0.70
C PHE A 67 -27.10 15.18 0.07
N VAL A 68 -25.90 15.75 0.09
CA VAL A 68 -25.70 17.13 0.57
C VAL A 68 -26.05 18.11 -0.54
N SER A 69 -26.70 19.21 -0.19
CA SER A 69 -27.00 20.31 -1.12
C SER A 69 -25.85 21.29 -1.28
N GLN A 70 -24.80 21.16 -0.47
CA GLN A 70 -23.61 22.01 -0.51
C GLN A 70 -22.85 21.76 -1.82
N SER A 71 -22.39 22.84 -2.45
CA SER A 71 -21.46 22.73 -3.57
C SER A 71 -20.05 22.40 -3.06
N VAL A 72 -19.19 21.89 -3.95
CA VAL A 72 -17.78 21.62 -3.63
C VAL A 72 -17.07 22.88 -3.10
N SER A 73 -17.42 24.05 -3.63
CA SER A 73 -16.88 25.35 -3.20
C SER A 73 -17.25 25.70 -1.75
N ASP A 74 -18.48 25.36 -1.34
CA ASP A 74 -18.97 25.62 0.02
C ASP A 74 -18.24 24.73 1.03
N ILE A 75 -18.05 23.44 0.69
CA ILE A 75 -17.31 22.47 1.52
C ILE A 75 -15.85 22.91 1.72
N ILE A 76 -15.19 23.38 0.66
CA ILE A 76 -13.80 23.86 0.74
C ILE A 76 -13.71 25.11 1.62
N THR A 77 -14.71 25.99 1.57
CA THR A 77 -14.74 27.22 2.37
C THR A 77 -14.95 26.90 3.85
N GLU A 78 -15.85 25.96 4.18
CA GLU A 78 -16.06 25.47 5.53
C GLU A 78 -14.80 24.83 6.12
N ALA A 79 -14.12 23.96 5.36
CA ALA A 79 -12.89 23.29 5.82
C ALA A 79 -11.70 24.24 6.05
N LYS A 80 -11.67 25.41 5.41
CA LYS A 80 -10.63 26.44 5.64
C LYS A 80 -10.90 27.31 6.86
N ASN A 81 -12.14 27.35 7.34
CA ASN A 81 -12.58 28.17 8.47
C ASN A 81 -12.72 27.36 9.77
N ALA A 82 -12.49 26.04 9.73
CA ALA A 82 -12.45 25.12 10.86
C ALA A 82 -11.00 24.93 11.36
#